data_AF-K1S6W7-F1
#
_entry.id   AF-K1S6W7-F1
#
_cell.length_a   1.000
_cell.length_b   1.000
_cell.length_c   1.000
_cell.angle_alpha   90.00
_cell.angle_beta   90.00
_cell.angle_gamma   90.00
#
_symmetry.space_group_name_H-M   'P 1'
#
loop_
_entity.id
_entity.type
_entity.pdbx_description
1 polymer ?
#
loop_
_entity_poly.entity_id
_entity_poly.type
_entity_poly.pdbx_seq_one_letter_code
_entity_poly.pdbx_strand_id
1 'polypeptide(L)' 'MEVRLKRVYDPESPGDGFRVLVDKLWPRGIRKEAFHYDLWAKRIAPSTSLRV' A
#
# COMPACT_ATOMS: atom_id res chain seq x y z
N MET A 1 -10.86 15.71 -5.76
CA MET A 1 -10.41 14.44 -5.17
C MET A 1 -8.89 14.43 -5.24
N GLU A 2 -8.21 14.35 -4.10
CA GLU A 2 -6.75 14.41 -4.02
C GLU A 2 -6.21 13.00 -3.77
N VAL A 3 -5.21 12.57 -4.54
CA VAL A 3 -4.51 11.31 -4.32
C VAL A 3 -3.09 11.64 -3.90
N ARG A 4 -2.69 11.13 -2.73
CA ARG A 4 -1.35 11.31 -2.18
C ARG A 4 -0.58 10.00 -2.27
N LEU A 5 0.70 10.09 -2.61
CA LEU A 5 1.61 8.95 -2.64
C LEU A 5 2.37 8.87 -1.32
N LYS A 6 2.44 7.68 -0.75
CA LYS A 6 3.21 7.37 0.46
C LYS A 6 3.80 5.98 0.34
N ARG A 7 5.07 5.81 0.70
CA ARG A 7 5.71 4.48 0.66
C ARG A 7 5.27 3.67 1.87
N VAL A 8 5.24 2.36 1.69
CA VAL A 8 4.94 1.40 2.79
C VAL A 8 5.95 1.45 3.93
N TYR A 9 7.15 2.01 3.69
CA TYR A 9 8.20 2.19 4.69
C TYR A 9 8.17 3.57 5.36
N ASP A 10 7.32 4.49 4.89
CA ASP A 10 7.14 5.77 5.55
C ASP A 10 6.25 5.58 6.79
N PRO A 11 6.56 6.23 7.92
CA PRO A 11 5.79 6.09 9.15
C PRO A 11 4.35 6.57 8.94
N GLU A 12 3.39 5.92 9.57
CA GLU A 12 1.99 6.34 9.55
C GLU A 12 1.83 7.75 10.15
N SER A 13 0.88 8.51 9.62
CA SER A 13 0.58 9.86 10.08
C SER A 13 -0.94 10.02 10.29
N PRO A 14 -1.38 10.76 11.33
CA PRO A 14 -2.79 11.06 11.54
C PRO A 14 -3.49 11.71 10.34
N GLY A 15 -2.74 12.34 9.43
CA GLY A 15 -3.25 12.97 8.21
C GLY A 15 -3.33 12.06 6.98
N ASP A 16 -3.02 10.77 7.10
CA ASP A 16 -3.02 9.82 5.97
C ASP A 16 -4.44 9.52 5.46
N GLY A 17 -5.46 9.69 6.31
CA GLY A 17 -6.85 9.41 5.95
C GLY A 17 -7.04 7.95 5.54
N PHE A 18 -7.72 7.72 4.42
CA PHE A 18 -8.00 6.38 3.89
C PHE A 18 -6.82 5.82 3.08
N ARG A 19 -6.22 4.73 3.55
CA ARG A 19 -4.99 4.14 3.00
C ARG A 19 -5.32 2.93 2.12
N VAL A 20 -4.93 3.02 0.85
CA VAL A 20 -5.08 1.93 -0.12
C VAL A 20 -3.72 1.30 -0.42
N LEU A 21 -3.55 0.01 -0.12
CA LEU A 21 -2.41 -0.77 -0.57
C LEU A 21 -2.66 -1.26 -2.01
N VAL A 22 -1.81 -0.81 -2.93
CA VAL A 22 -1.92 -1.12 -4.37
C VAL A 22 -0.89 -2.12 -4.88
N ASP A 23 0.01 -2.59 -4.01
CA ASP A 23 0.97 -3.63 -4.36
C ASP A 23 0.32 -5.02 -4.28
N LYS A 24 0.56 -5.87 -5.29
CA LYS A 24 0.03 -7.25 -5.28
C LYS A 24 0.78 -8.18 -4.34
N LEU A 25 2.02 -7.85 -3.96
CA LEU A 25 2.76 -8.58 -2.93
C LEU A 25 2.78 -7.77 -1.65
N TRP A 26 2.85 -8.49 -0.54
CA TRP A 26 3.07 -7.86 0.75
C TRP A 26 4.49 -7.24 0.81
N PRO A 27 4.67 -6.03 1.36
CA PRO A 27 5.98 -5.42 1.52
C PRO A 27 6.95 -6.30 2.33
N ARG A 28 8.20 -6.40 1.89
CA ARG A 28 9.20 -7.20 2.60
C ARG A 28 9.59 -6.52 3.91
N GLY A 29 9.84 -7.31 4.95
CA GLY A 29 10.28 -6.80 6.25
C GLY A 29 9.19 -6.12 7.08
N ILE A 30 7.96 -6.03 6.59
CA ILE A 30 6.83 -5.46 7.31
C ILE A 30 5.94 -6.59 7.83
N ARG A 31 5.61 -6.58 9.11
CA ARG A 31 4.63 -7.51 9.71
C ARG A 31 3.21 -7.07 9.34
N LYS A 32 2.30 -8.01 9.10
CA LYS A 32 0.91 -7.69 8.72
C LYS A 32 0.19 -6.83 9.75
N GLU A 33 0.49 -7.09 11.01
CA GLU A 33 -0.12 -6.44 12.16
C GLU A 33 0.44 -5.03 12.39
N ALA A 34 1.63 -4.74 11.85
CA ALA A 34 2.32 -3.47 12.00
C ALA A 34 2.07 -2.49 10.85
N PHE A 35 1.21 -2.85 9.88
CA PHE A 35 0.91 -2.03 8.72
C PHE A 35 -0.58 -1.82 8.58
N HIS A 36 -1.03 -0.61 8.92
CA HIS A 36 -2.41 -0.21 8.76
C HIS A 36 -2.73 0.09 7.28
N TYR A 37 -3.82 -0.49 6.77
CA TYR A 37 -4.43 -0.19 5.49
C TYR A 37 -5.94 -0.43 5.60
N ASP A 38 -6.73 0.40 4.93
CA ASP A 38 -8.19 0.27 4.91
C ASP A 38 -8.66 -0.63 3.77
N LEU A 39 -7.93 -0.63 2.66
CA LEU A 39 -8.22 -1.45 1.49
C LEU A 39 -6.94 -1.99 0.86
N TRP A 40 -6.91 -3.31 0.62
CA TRP A 40 -5.88 -3.92 -0.24
C TRP A 40 -6.43 -4.17 -1.64
N ALA A 41 -6.19 -3.21 -2.54
CA ALA A 41 -6.72 -3.19 -3.90
C ALA A 41 -5.90 -4.08 -4.86
N LYS A 42 -5.78 -5.37 -4.57
CA LYS A 42 -4.98 -6.33 -5.37
C LYS A 42 -5.34 -6.38 -6.86
N ARG A 43 -6.59 -6.07 -7.21
CA ARG A 43 -7.11 -6.13 -8.59
C ARG A 43 -6.53 -5.04 -9.49
N ILE A 44 -6.09 -3.91 -8.93
CA ILE A 44 -5.50 -2.80 -9.70
C ILE A 44 -3.97 -2.82 -9.70
N ALA A 45 -3.37 -3.77 -8.98
CA ALA A 45 -1.93 -3.91 -8.92
C ALA A 45 -1.35 -4.32 -10.30
N PRO A 46 -0.08 -3.98 -10.59
CA PRO A 46 0.58 -4.40 -11.82
C PRO A 46 0.48 -5.92 -12.04
N SER A 47 0.19 -6.32 -13.28
CA SER A 47 0.17 -7.72 -13.68
C SER A 47 1.55 -8.34 -13.54
N THR A 48 1.63 -9.68 -13.52
CA THR A 48 2.91 -10.38 -13.39
C THR A 48 3.87 -10.05 -14.55
N SER A 49 3.34 -9.85 -15.75
CA SER A 49 4.14 -9.50 -16.94
C SER A 49 4.71 -8.08 -16.91
N LEU A 50 4.12 -7.18 -16.12
CA LEU A 50 4.56 -5.78 -15.98
C LEU A 50 5.54 -5.57 -14.81
N ARG A 51 5.89 -6.65 -14.10
CA ARG A 51 6.91 -6.61 -13.05
C ARG A 51 8.24 -6.99 -13.66
N VAL A 52 9.07 -5.98 -13.95
CA VAL A 52 10.48 -6.12 -14.33
C VAL A 52 11.37 -6.19 -13.09
#